data_AF-A0A919FR98-F1
#
_entry.id   AF-A0A919FR98-F1
#
_cell.length_a   1.000
_cell.length_b   1.000
_cell.length_c   1.000
_cell.angle_alpha   90.00
_cell.angle_beta   90.00
_cell.angle_gamma   90.00
#
_symmetry.space_group_name_H-M   'P 1'
#
loop_
_entity.id
_entity.type
_entity.pdbx_description
1 polymer ?
#
loop_
_entity_poly.entity_id
_entity_poly.type
_entity_poly.pdbx_seq_one_letter_code
_entity_poly.pdbx_strand_id
1 'polypeptide(L)'
;MGEQAWADEERFPEYRAGSGGLGLGLPGFGLVGIMAGMAELSRSGAPLWLLLGLPLLLVVLLLLVRAAARRSATLTDAEGITVVTALGSRRTAWRDVQAIEIQTVPVAVKGPGSVTETVVIHDGTGRRSLLPHLDDRAVFALHEEVRELRALWERRRGPGWAPAPGTAERVARARRGIERSRAWIAGTAAGLGGMFLGVALLLVLLFAGALDDLDGAAAVVLSPAVLMAVPAVLCGVAGAVLSGRRESGCRGSECRGSGCRERCRRERDAAAGGSG
;
A
#
# COMPACT_ATOMS: atom_id res chain seq x y z
N MET A 1 50.52 16.71 -15.26
CA MET A 1 50.37 16.04 -13.95
C MET A 1 49.35 16.83 -13.16
N GLY A 2 48.07 16.50 -13.37
CA GLY A 2 46.91 17.13 -12.75
C GLY A 2 45.93 16.00 -12.48
N GLU A 3 46.37 15.05 -11.65
CA GLU A 3 45.58 13.90 -11.22
C GLU A 3 44.42 14.38 -10.36
N GLN A 4 43.25 14.45 -10.98
CA GLN A 4 42.06 13.74 -10.50
C GLN A 4 41.78 13.83 -8.98
N ALA A 5 41.84 15.04 -8.42
CA ALA A 5 41.14 15.39 -7.18
C ALA A 5 39.62 15.53 -7.45
N TRP A 6 39.03 14.59 -8.18
CA TRP A 6 37.62 14.26 -8.04
C TRP A 6 37.55 13.54 -6.70
N ALA A 7 37.59 14.30 -5.61
CA ALA A 7 37.03 13.79 -4.37
C ALA A 7 35.65 13.26 -4.75
N ASP A 8 35.41 11.97 -4.51
CA ASP A 8 34.10 11.36 -4.58
C ASP A 8 33.16 12.24 -3.73
N GLU A 9 32.52 13.20 -4.37
CA GLU A 9 31.55 14.07 -3.74
C GLU A 9 30.39 13.13 -3.43
N GLU A 10 30.37 12.63 -2.19
CA GLU A 10 29.43 11.62 -1.76
C GLU A 10 28.03 12.09 -2.12
N ARG A 11 27.47 11.48 -3.17
CA ARG A 11 26.18 11.89 -3.70
C ARG A 11 25.12 11.46 -2.71
N PHE A 12 24.42 12.44 -2.15
CA PHE A 12 23.23 12.20 -1.34
C PHE A 12 22.00 12.32 -2.22
N PRO A 13 21.38 11.20 -2.63
CA PRO A 13 20.23 11.26 -3.52
C PRO A 13 19.04 11.89 -2.78
N GLU A 14 18.40 12.84 -3.46
CA GLU A 14 17.17 13.48 -3.03
C GLU A 14 16.02 12.97 -3.90
N TYR A 15 15.02 12.36 -3.25
CA TYR A 15 13.85 11.82 -3.95
C TYR A 15 12.64 12.70 -3.67
N ARG A 16 12.16 13.37 -4.71
CA ARG A 16 10.93 14.18 -4.69
C ARG A 16 9.91 13.60 -5.65
N ALA A 17 8.63 13.91 -5.39
CA ALA A 17 7.56 13.60 -6.31
C ALA A 17 7.89 14.20 -7.68
N GLY A 18 8.14 13.35 -8.68
CA GLY A 18 8.22 13.79 -10.07
C GLY A 18 6.93 14.53 -10.44
N SER A 19 7.04 15.61 -11.20
CA SER A 19 5.89 16.44 -11.61
C SER A 19 4.78 15.65 -12.34
N GLY A 20 5.10 14.48 -12.88
CA GLY A 20 4.19 13.56 -13.59
C GLY A 20 3.59 12.40 -12.77
N GLY A 21 3.87 12.28 -11.46
CA GLY A 21 3.64 11.02 -10.72
C GLY A 21 2.23 10.75 -10.19
N LEU A 22 1.42 11.77 -9.90
CA LEU A 22 0.03 11.55 -9.45
C LEU A 22 -0.86 11.41 -10.68
N GLY A 23 -0.76 10.24 -11.31
CA GLY A 23 -1.45 9.93 -12.56
C GLY A 23 -2.93 10.24 -12.48
N LEU A 24 -3.43 10.95 -13.48
CA LEU A 24 -4.85 11.22 -13.76
C LEU A 24 -5.72 9.94 -13.93
N GLY A 25 -5.19 8.74 -13.65
CA GLY A 25 -5.92 7.47 -13.81
C GLY A 25 -6.95 7.17 -12.71
N LEU A 26 -6.73 7.62 -11.46
CA LEU A 26 -7.72 7.48 -10.37
C LEU A 26 -8.95 8.41 -10.48
N PRO A 27 -8.87 9.66 -10.99
CA PRO A 27 -10.07 10.50 -11.09
C PRO A 27 -11.07 10.04 -12.15
N GLY A 28 -10.71 9.25 -13.16
CA GLY A 28 -11.64 8.91 -14.26
C GLY A 28 -12.95 8.25 -13.79
N PHE A 29 -12.86 7.17 -13.03
CA PHE A 29 -14.04 6.47 -12.50
C PHE A 29 -14.73 7.22 -11.37
N GLY A 30 -13.95 7.89 -10.50
CA GLY A 30 -14.52 8.70 -9.42
C GLY A 30 -15.35 9.87 -9.95
N LEU A 31 -14.87 10.54 -11.00
CA LEU A 31 -15.50 11.73 -11.55
C LEU A 31 -16.80 11.39 -12.30
N VAL A 32 -16.85 10.25 -13.00
CA VAL A 32 -18.11 9.73 -13.58
C VAL A 32 -19.14 9.42 -12.49
N GLY A 33 -18.72 8.77 -11.40
CA GLY A 33 -19.60 8.48 -10.27
C GLY A 33 -20.12 9.75 -9.58
N ILE A 34 -19.25 10.75 -9.39
CA ILE A 34 -19.61 12.05 -8.81
C ILE A 34 -20.60 12.79 -9.72
N MET A 35 -20.37 12.82 -11.04
CA MET A 35 -21.27 13.48 -11.98
C MET A 35 -22.64 12.81 -12.04
N ALA A 36 -22.68 11.47 -12.02
CA ALA A 36 -23.93 10.72 -11.95
C ALA A 36 -24.69 11.01 -10.65
N GLY A 37 -24.00 10.99 -9.49
CA GLY A 37 -24.61 11.32 -8.21
C GLY A 37 -25.11 12.77 -8.12
N MET A 38 -24.37 13.72 -8.70
CA MET A 38 -24.76 15.13 -8.78
C MET A 38 -25.99 15.36 -9.66
N ALA A 39 -26.05 14.73 -10.83
CA ALA A 39 -27.20 14.82 -11.72
C ALA A 39 -28.48 14.34 -11.02
N GLU A 40 -28.35 13.34 -10.15
CA GLU A 40 -29.47 12.75 -9.45
C GLU A 40 -29.90 13.54 -8.19
N LEU A 41 -28.93 14.06 -7.43
CA LEU A 41 -29.21 15.03 -6.37
C LEU A 41 -29.95 16.25 -6.93
N SER A 42 -29.62 16.68 -8.16
CA SER A 42 -30.31 17.79 -8.80
C SER A 42 -31.76 17.46 -9.17
N ARG A 43 -32.06 16.20 -9.53
CA ARG A 43 -33.43 15.77 -9.87
C ARG A 43 -34.33 15.62 -8.66
N SER A 44 -33.76 15.19 -7.53
CA SER A 44 -34.48 15.05 -6.25
C SER A 44 -34.77 16.39 -5.54
N GLY A 45 -34.45 17.52 -6.18
CA GLY A 45 -34.64 18.84 -5.58
C GLY A 45 -33.73 19.10 -4.39
N ALA A 46 -32.55 18.45 -4.34
CA ALA A 46 -31.60 18.68 -3.27
C ALA A 46 -31.25 20.17 -3.18
N PRO A 47 -31.09 20.71 -1.96
CA PRO A 47 -30.82 22.12 -1.79
C PRO A 47 -29.47 22.50 -2.41
N LEU A 48 -29.42 23.69 -3.01
CA LEU A 48 -28.30 24.15 -3.83
C LEU A 48 -26.94 24.18 -3.10
N TRP A 49 -26.94 24.38 -1.78
CA TRP A 49 -25.71 24.32 -0.96
C TRP A 49 -25.10 22.92 -0.94
N LEU A 50 -25.89 21.86 -1.08
CA LEU A 50 -25.40 20.48 -1.09
C LEU A 50 -24.85 20.13 -2.47
N LEU A 51 -25.54 20.56 -3.54
CA LEU A 51 -25.10 20.42 -4.93
C LEU A 51 -23.78 21.14 -5.21
N LEU A 52 -23.54 22.31 -4.60
CA LEU A 52 -22.28 23.05 -4.77
C LEU A 52 -21.24 22.70 -3.71
N GLY A 53 -21.66 22.44 -2.48
CA GLY A 53 -20.77 22.18 -1.35
C GLY A 53 -20.02 20.87 -1.46
N LEU A 54 -20.67 19.79 -1.90
CA LEU A 54 -20.04 18.48 -2.05
C LEU A 54 -18.90 18.47 -3.09
N PRO A 55 -19.10 18.91 -4.35
CA PRO A 55 -18.01 18.93 -5.33
C PRO A 55 -16.90 19.89 -4.91
N LEU A 56 -17.24 21.05 -4.32
CA LEU A 56 -16.23 21.98 -3.80
C LEU A 56 -15.38 21.33 -2.70
N LEU A 57 -16.01 20.63 -1.75
CA LEU A 57 -15.31 19.88 -0.70
C LEU A 57 -14.38 18.81 -1.30
N LEU A 58 -14.84 18.05 -2.29
CA LEU A 58 -14.04 17.03 -2.97
C LEU A 58 -12.84 17.64 -3.71
N VAL A 59 -13.03 18.76 -4.40
CA VAL A 59 -11.95 19.50 -5.06
C VAL A 59 -10.93 19.98 -4.04
N VAL A 60 -11.38 20.59 -2.92
CA VAL A 60 -10.49 21.02 -1.84
C VAL A 60 -9.72 19.84 -1.26
N LEU A 61 -10.39 18.71 -0.98
CA LEU A 61 -9.74 17.50 -0.47
C LEU A 61 -8.69 16.97 -1.46
N LEU A 62 -9.01 16.92 -2.75
CA LEU A 62 -8.08 16.49 -3.80
C LEU A 62 -6.86 17.40 -3.88
N LEU A 63 -7.05 18.72 -3.79
CA LEU A 63 -5.96 19.69 -3.77
C LEU A 63 -5.10 19.54 -2.52
N LEU A 64 -5.70 19.31 -1.36
CA LEU A 64 -4.98 19.03 -0.11
C LEU A 64 -4.17 17.75 -0.20
N VAL A 65 -4.74 16.66 -0.71
CA VAL A 65 -4.03 15.39 -0.92
C VAL A 65 -2.88 15.56 -1.92
N ARG A 66 -3.09 16.32 -3.01
CA ARG A 66 -2.05 16.61 -4.00
C ARG A 66 -0.94 17.48 -3.41
N ALA A 67 -1.28 18.49 -2.61
CA ALA A 67 -0.32 19.35 -1.92
C ALA A 67 0.49 18.54 -0.89
N ALA A 68 -0.20 17.70 -0.11
CA ALA A 68 0.39 16.75 0.83
C ALA A 68 1.39 15.81 0.15
N ALA A 69 1.03 15.22 -1.00
CA ALA A 69 1.89 14.33 -1.77
C ALA A 69 3.07 15.05 -2.45
N ARG A 70 2.91 16.33 -2.82
CA ARG A 70 4.01 17.15 -3.34
C ARG A 70 4.99 17.58 -2.26
N ARG A 71 4.51 17.71 -1.03
CA ARG A 71 5.34 18.08 0.12
C ARG A 71 6.13 16.90 0.67
N SER A 72 5.72 15.66 0.39
CA SER A 72 6.51 14.51 0.80
C SER A 72 7.80 14.42 0.00
N ALA A 73 8.90 14.13 0.68
CA ALA A 73 10.22 14.00 0.10
C ALA A 73 11.05 13.06 0.97
N THR A 74 11.95 12.30 0.36
CA THR A 74 12.98 11.56 1.06
C THR A 74 14.30 12.26 0.82
N LEU A 75 14.81 12.89 1.88
CA LEU A 75 16.10 13.59 1.86
C LEU A 75 17.13 12.70 2.52
N THR A 76 18.19 12.39 1.78
CA THR A 76 19.34 11.68 2.31
C THR A 76 20.38 12.74 2.68
N ASP A 77 20.98 12.67 3.86
CA ASP A 77 22.01 13.61 4.30
C ASP A 77 23.19 12.86 4.96
N ALA A 78 24.23 13.61 5.32
CA ALA A 78 25.45 13.05 5.92
C ALA A 78 25.21 12.35 7.28
N GLU A 79 24.14 12.70 8.00
CA GLU A 79 23.84 12.18 9.34
C GLU A 79 22.75 11.10 9.30
N GLY A 80 21.89 11.06 8.27
CA GLY A 80 20.84 10.07 8.14
C GLY A 80 19.88 10.27 6.97
N ILE A 81 18.68 9.72 7.14
CA ILE A 81 17.56 9.82 6.20
C ILE A 81 16.43 10.63 6.87
N THR A 82 16.00 11.70 6.21
CA THR A 82 14.86 12.51 6.61
C THR A 82 13.67 12.24 5.71
N VAL A 83 12.62 11.67 6.29
CA VAL A 83 11.33 11.47 5.62
C VAL A 83 10.46 12.68 5.91
N VAL A 84 10.18 13.48 4.88
CA VAL A 84 9.22 14.56 4.94
C VAL A 84 7.86 14.02 4.52
N THR A 85 6.86 14.22 5.36
CA THR A 85 5.46 13.88 5.11
C THR A 85 4.61 15.15 5.08
N ALA A 86 3.35 15.03 4.71
CA ALA A 86 2.43 16.16 4.70
C ALA A 86 2.24 16.83 6.07
N LEU A 87 2.35 16.04 7.16
CA LEU A 87 2.07 16.48 8.53
C LEU A 87 3.34 16.79 9.34
N GLY A 88 4.52 16.49 8.81
CA GLY A 88 5.78 16.71 9.52
C GLY A 88 6.96 15.97 8.91
N SER A 89 8.14 16.16 9.50
CA SER A 89 9.38 15.48 9.10
C SER A 89 9.85 14.54 10.20
N ARG A 90 10.34 13.36 9.83
CA ARG A 90 10.98 12.42 10.74
C ARG A 90 12.38 12.09 10.23
N ARG A 91 13.39 12.33 11.07
CA ARG A 91 14.78 12.00 10.77
C ARG A 91 15.18 10.70 11.44
N THR A 92 15.93 9.87 10.73
CA THR A 92 16.51 8.62 11.23
C THR A 92 18.00 8.67 10.96
N ALA A 93 18.83 8.73 12.00
CA ALA A 93 20.27 8.78 11.83
C ALA A 93 20.80 7.47 11.23
N TRP A 94 21.90 7.51 10.49
CA TRP A 94 22.48 6.32 9.85
C TRP A 94 22.77 5.18 10.83
N ARG A 95 23.24 5.52 12.03
CA ARG A 95 23.49 4.55 13.11
C ARG A 95 22.22 3.87 13.63
N ASP A 96 21.07 4.53 13.51
CA ASP A 96 19.79 4.04 14.00
C ASP A 96 19.07 3.18 12.94
N VAL A 97 19.47 3.27 11.68
CA VAL A 97 18.97 2.41 10.60
C VAL A 97 19.49 0.99 10.81
N GLN A 98 18.57 0.03 10.80
CA GLN A 98 18.84 -1.39 11.04
C GLN A 98 18.74 -2.21 9.75
N ALA A 99 17.81 -1.85 8.86
CA ALA A 99 17.64 -2.48 7.57
C ALA A 99 16.96 -1.51 6.58
N ILE A 100 17.34 -1.64 5.31
CA ILE A 100 16.70 -0.97 4.17
C ILE A 100 16.19 -2.08 3.24
N GLU A 101 14.88 -2.17 3.05
CA GLU A 101 14.25 -3.29 2.35
C GLU A 101 13.33 -2.79 1.24
N ILE A 102 13.35 -3.49 0.11
CA ILE A 102 12.33 -3.35 -0.92
C ILE A 102 11.16 -4.25 -0.53
N GLN A 103 9.96 -3.69 -0.51
CA GLN A 103 8.74 -4.41 -0.19
C GLN A 103 7.74 -4.26 -1.32
N THR A 104 7.16 -5.39 -1.74
CA THR A 104 6.06 -5.39 -2.69
C THR A 104 4.80 -4.83 -2.04
N VAL A 105 4.17 -3.84 -2.67
CA VAL A 105 2.90 -3.29 -2.21
C VAL A 105 1.79 -4.32 -2.47
N PRO A 106 1.14 -4.85 -1.42
CA PRO A 106 0.25 -6.00 -1.57
C PRO A 106 -1.02 -5.72 -2.39
N VAL A 107 -1.40 -4.43 -2.50
CA VAL A 107 -2.61 -3.92 -3.17
C VAL A 107 -2.30 -3.39 -4.57
N ALA A 108 -1.04 -3.47 -5.03
CA ALA A 108 -0.70 -3.02 -6.37
C ALA A 108 -1.43 -3.89 -7.40
N VAL A 109 -2.45 -3.32 -8.03
CA VAL A 109 -3.07 -3.90 -9.21
C VAL A 109 -2.04 -3.79 -10.31
N LYS A 110 -1.57 -4.93 -10.86
CA LYS A 110 -0.62 -4.95 -11.97
C LYS A 110 -1.21 -4.18 -13.15
N GLY A 111 -0.81 -2.93 -13.29
CA GLY A 111 -1.32 -2.03 -14.31
C GLY A 111 -0.31 -0.95 -14.62
N PRO A 112 -0.35 -0.37 -15.83
CA PRO A 112 0.54 0.72 -16.19
C PRO A 112 0.37 1.89 -15.21
N GLY A 113 1.43 2.22 -14.49
CA GLY A 113 1.47 3.29 -13.50
C GLY A 113 1.14 2.89 -12.05
N SER A 114 0.92 1.61 -11.74
CA SER A 114 0.85 1.15 -10.35
C SER A 114 2.23 1.05 -9.73
N VAL A 115 2.41 1.54 -8.50
CA VAL A 115 3.61 1.28 -7.70
C VAL A 115 3.56 -0.16 -7.20
N THR A 116 4.47 -1.02 -7.66
CA THR A 116 4.51 -2.44 -7.23
C THR A 116 5.49 -2.67 -6.10
N GLU A 117 6.54 -1.86 -6.02
CA GLU A 117 7.60 -1.98 -5.03
C GLU A 117 7.90 -0.64 -4.37
N THR A 118 8.08 -0.64 -3.06
CA THR A 118 8.41 0.54 -2.28
C THR A 118 9.50 0.22 -1.27
N VAL A 119 10.35 1.20 -0.98
CA VAL A 119 11.45 1.02 -0.03
C VAL A 119 11.02 1.43 1.37
N VAL A 120 11.39 0.59 2.33
CA VAL A 120 11.14 0.84 3.75
C VAL A 120 12.45 0.80 4.52
N ILE A 121 12.51 1.63 5.55
CA ILE A 121 13.58 1.60 6.54
C ILE A 121 13.04 1.07 7.87
N HIS A 122 13.88 0.29 8.54
CA HIS A 122 13.65 -0.16 9.91
C HIS A 122 14.62 0.57 10.84
N ASP A 123 14.09 1.21 11.87
CA ASP A 123 14.91 1.85 12.91
C ASP A 123 15.27 0.86 14.04
N GLY A 124 16.13 1.28 14.97
CA GLY A 124 16.54 0.51 16.15
C GLY A 124 15.36 0.06 17.05
N THR A 125 14.24 0.77 17.00
CA THR A 125 13.02 0.41 17.74
C THR A 125 12.20 -0.66 17.01
N GLY A 126 12.59 -1.02 15.79
CA GLY A 126 11.85 -1.91 14.90
C GLY A 126 10.65 -1.23 14.23
N ARG A 127 10.50 0.10 14.36
CA ARG A 127 9.46 0.83 13.62
C ARG A 127 9.85 0.89 12.15
N ARG A 128 8.84 0.73 11.32
CA ARG A 128 8.95 0.82 9.86
C ARG A 128 8.60 2.24 9.43
N SER A 129 9.45 2.83 8.60
CA SER A 129 9.12 4.08 7.90
C SER A 129 9.20 3.80 6.39
N LEU A 130 8.12 4.12 5.67
CA LEU A 130 8.12 4.13 4.22
C LEU A 130 8.96 5.31 3.73
N LEU A 131 9.71 5.13 2.64
CA LEU A 131 10.42 6.21 1.96
C LEU A 131 9.57 6.69 0.77
N PRO A 132 8.87 7.84 0.89
CA PRO A 132 8.07 8.37 -0.21
C PRO A 132 8.95 8.63 -1.44
N HIS A 133 8.41 8.31 -2.62
CA HIS A 133 9.05 8.52 -3.93
C HIS A 133 10.32 7.70 -4.18
N LEU A 134 10.67 6.78 -3.29
CA LEU A 134 11.65 5.73 -3.57
C LEU A 134 10.91 4.44 -3.87
N ASP A 135 10.37 4.39 -5.10
CA ASP A 135 9.55 3.31 -5.63
C ASP A 135 9.86 3.03 -7.10
N ASP A 136 9.36 1.92 -7.62
CA ASP A 136 9.60 1.42 -8.98
C ASP A 136 9.05 2.34 -10.07
N ARG A 137 8.15 3.26 -9.72
CA ARG A 137 7.59 4.24 -10.64
C ARG A 137 8.45 5.51 -10.68
N ALA A 138 8.98 5.95 -9.55
CA ALA A 138 9.78 7.15 -9.44
C ALA A 138 11.24 6.93 -9.87
N VAL A 139 11.77 5.72 -9.67
CA VAL A 139 13.16 5.36 -9.96
C VAL A 139 13.20 4.16 -10.91
N PHE A 140 13.78 4.36 -12.10
CA PHE A 140 13.84 3.34 -13.16
C PHE A 140 14.55 2.04 -12.72
N ALA A 141 15.66 2.17 -11.99
CA ALA A 141 16.46 1.05 -11.50
C ALA A 141 16.42 0.97 -9.96
N LEU A 142 15.22 0.85 -9.39
CA LEU A 142 14.99 0.88 -7.93
C LEU A 142 15.96 -0.01 -7.14
N HIS A 143 16.26 -1.22 -7.64
CA HIS A 143 17.15 -2.17 -6.97
C HIS A 143 18.61 -1.69 -6.92
N GLU A 144 19.09 -1.03 -7.98
CA GLU A 144 20.44 -0.45 -8.03
C GLU A 144 20.53 0.74 -7.07
N GLU A 145 19.54 1.61 -7.08
CA GLU A 145 19.47 2.77 -6.19
C GLU A 145 19.44 2.34 -4.71
N VAL A 146 18.65 1.31 -4.37
CA VAL A 146 18.62 0.76 -3.00
C VAL A 146 19.94 0.10 -2.62
N ARG A 147 20.63 -0.54 -3.56
CA ARG A 147 21.97 -1.10 -3.33
C ARG A 147 22.97 0.02 -3.01
N GLU A 148 22.91 1.13 -3.73
CA GLU A 148 23.74 2.31 -3.46
C GLU A 148 23.41 2.94 -2.11
N LEU A 149 22.12 3.08 -1.78
CA LEU A 149 21.68 3.60 -0.49
C LEU A 149 22.13 2.69 0.68
N ARG A 150 22.11 1.36 0.51
CA ARG A 150 22.66 0.41 1.49
C ARG A 150 24.16 0.55 1.63
N ALA A 151 24.90 0.69 0.54
CA ALA A 151 26.34 0.91 0.59
C ALA A 151 26.69 2.23 1.31
N LEU A 152 25.92 3.29 1.08
CA LEU A 152 26.06 4.55 1.81
C LEU A 152 25.79 4.38 3.30
N TRP A 153 24.72 3.68 3.67
CA TRP A 153 24.42 3.35 5.07
C TRP A 153 25.55 2.54 5.73
N GLU A 154 26.08 1.52 5.06
CA GLU A 154 27.18 0.69 5.60
C GLU A 154 28.44 1.51 5.89
N ARG A 155 28.75 2.52 5.06
CA ARG A 155 29.86 3.45 5.30
C ARG A 155 29.57 4.41 6.45
N ARG A 156 28.33 4.93 6.55
CA ARG A 156 27.96 6.02 7.47
C ARG A 156 27.46 5.57 8.84
N ARG A 157 27.07 4.29 9.03
CA ARG A 157 26.57 3.77 10.32
C ARG A 157 27.61 3.82 11.46
N GLY A 158 28.89 3.93 11.11
CA GLY A 158 30.01 4.02 12.05
C GLY A 158 30.51 2.66 12.55
N PRO A 159 31.74 2.60 13.09
CA PRO A 159 32.38 1.35 13.51
C PRO A 159 31.71 0.69 14.73
N GLY A 160 31.00 1.47 15.54
CA GLY A 160 30.25 0.98 16.71
C GLY A 160 28.85 0.48 16.39
N TRP A 161 28.48 0.38 15.11
CA TRP A 161 27.16 -0.13 14.76
C TRP A 161 27.04 -1.61 15.10
N ALA A 162 26.01 -1.95 15.86
CA ALA A 162 25.61 -3.31 16.12
C ALA A 162 24.10 -3.44 15.89
N PRO A 163 23.61 -4.58 15.38
CA PRO A 163 22.19 -4.83 15.29
C PRO A 163 21.54 -4.70 16.68
N ALA A 164 20.51 -3.87 16.80
CA ALA A 164 19.82 -3.71 18.07
C ALA A 164 19.12 -5.04 18.44
N PRO A 165 19.23 -5.52 19.69
CA PRO A 165 18.69 -6.81 20.09
C PRO A 165 17.17 -6.88 19.85
N GLY A 166 16.72 -8.02 19.32
CA GLY A 166 15.32 -8.26 18.95
C GLY A 166 14.84 -7.52 17.69
N THR A 167 15.68 -6.72 17.01
CA THR A 167 15.26 -6.01 15.79
C THR A 167 14.97 -6.98 14.66
N ALA A 168 15.81 -7.99 14.46
CA ALA A 168 15.56 -9.04 13.47
C ALA A 168 14.18 -9.72 13.67
N GLU A 169 13.82 -10.01 14.92
CA GLU A 169 12.50 -10.58 15.24
C GLU A 169 11.35 -9.59 15.00
N ARG A 170 11.55 -8.31 15.35
CA ARG A 170 10.56 -7.24 15.09
C ARG A 170 10.34 -7.03 13.60
N VAL A 171 11.41 -7.00 12.80
CA VAL A 171 11.33 -6.91 11.33
C VAL A 171 10.63 -8.14 10.77
N ALA A 172 11.00 -9.34 11.19
CA ALA A 172 10.34 -10.57 10.77
C ALA A 172 8.83 -10.58 11.14
N ARG A 173 8.48 -10.09 12.33
CA ARG A 173 7.07 -9.95 12.76
C ARG A 173 6.33 -8.91 11.92
N ALA A 174 6.96 -7.78 11.61
CA ALA A 174 6.39 -6.75 10.76
C ALA A 174 6.12 -7.27 9.35
N ARG A 175 7.04 -8.05 8.76
CA ARG A 175 6.84 -8.73 7.46
C ARG A 175 5.60 -9.63 7.46
N ARG A 176 5.47 -10.50 8.47
CA ARG A 176 4.26 -11.35 8.63
C ARG A 176 2.98 -10.54 8.83
N GLY A 177 3.08 -9.39 9.51
CA GLY A 177 1.97 -8.45 9.68
C GLY A 177 1.48 -7.88 8.35
N ILE A 178 2.39 -7.59 7.41
CA ILE A 178 2.04 -7.09 6.08
C ILE A 178 1.27 -8.14 5.29
N GLU A 179 1.71 -9.40 5.31
CA GLU A 179 1.01 -10.51 4.65
C GLU A 179 -0.40 -10.70 5.20
N ARG A 180 -0.56 -10.62 6.53
CA ARG A 180 -1.89 -10.68 7.16
C ARG A 180 -2.75 -9.47 6.80
N SER A 181 -2.16 -8.27 6.80
CA SER A 181 -2.86 -7.05 6.42
C SER A 181 -3.30 -7.07 4.96
N ARG A 182 -2.61 -7.81 4.08
CA ARG A 182 -3.01 -7.97 2.68
C ARG A 182 -4.38 -8.60 2.55
N ALA A 183 -4.65 -9.68 3.28
CA ALA A 183 -5.96 -10.32 3.25
C ALA A 183 -7.06 -9.37 3.75
N TRP A 184 -6.77 -8.61 4.80
CA TRP A 184 -7.71 -7.64 5.36
C TRP A 184 -7.96 -6.45 4.43
N ILE A 185 -6.91 -5.86 3.83
CA ILE A 185 -7.03 -4.75 2.89
C ILE A 185 -7.73 -5.21 1.61
N ALA A 186 -7.38 -6.39 1.08
CA ALA A 186 -8.06 -6.96 -0.09
C ALA A 186 -9.54 -7.21 0.19
N GLY A 187 -9.87 -7.78 1.35
CA GLY A 187 -11.25 -7.96 1.80
C GLY A 187 -12.00 -6.63 1.96
N THR A 188 -11.36 -5.63 2.55
CA THR A 188 -11.93 -4.29 2.73
C THR A 188 -12.16 -3.60 1.39
N ALA A 189 -11.19 -3.66 0.47
CA ALA A 189 -11.32 -3.10 -0.88
C ALA A 189 -12.41 -3.81 -1.69
N ALA A 190 -12.49 -5.14 -1.62
CA ALA A 190 -13.55 -5.92 -2.27
C ALA A 190 -14.92 -5.61 -1.67
N GLY A 191 -15.02 -5.47 -0.34
CA GLY A 191 -16.24 -5.07 0.36
C GLY A 191 -16.71 -3.67 -0.04
N LEU A 192 -15.80 -2.69 -0.08
CA LEU A 192 -16.08 -1.35 -0.60
C LEU A 192 -16.54 -1.39 -2.06
N GLY A 193 -15.85 -2.15 -2.91
CA GLY A 193 -16.25 -2.34 -4.32
C GLY A 193 -17.64 -2.96 -4.45
N GLY A 194 -17.94 -4.00 -3.67
CA GLY A 194 -19.25 -4.65 -3.63
C GLY A 194 -20.35 -3.73 -3.09
N MET A 195 -20.04 -2.90 -2.09
CA MET A 195 -20.94 -1.86 -1.58
C MET A 195 -21.23 -0.82 -2.67
N PHE A 196 -20.21 -0.28 -3.36
CA PHE A 196 -20.42 0.66 -4.46
C PHE A 196 -21.24 0.05 -5.60
N LEU A 197 -20.98 -1.21 -5.94
CA LEU A 197 -21.75 -1.94 -6.96
C LEU A 197 -23.20 -2.16 -6.52
N GLY A 198 -23.43 -2.54 -5.26
CA GLY A 198 -24.77 -2.71 -4.69
C GLY A 198 -25.56 -1.42 -4.64
N VAL A 199 -24.92 -0.31 -4.25
CA VAL A 199 -25.51 1.03 -4.32
C VAL A 199 -25.84 1.41 -5.76
N ALA A 200 -24.92 1.19 -6.70
CA ALA A 200 -25.17 1.46 -8.12
C ALA A 200 -26.35 0.64 -8.66
N LEU A 201 -26.44 -0.64 -8.32
CA LEU A 201 -27.55 -1.52 -8.72
C LEU A 201 -28.89 -1.07 -8.09
N LEU A 202 -28.89 -0.74 -6.79
CA LEU A 202 -30.06 -0.20 -6.11
C LEU A 202 -30.56 1.07 -6.77
N LEU A 203 -29.64 1.99 -7.10
CA LEU A 203 -29.97 3.21 -7.81
C LEU A 203 -30.58 2.90 -9.18
N VAL A 204 -30.01 1.98 -9.95
CA VAL A 204 -30.58 1.55 -11.25
C VAL A 204 -32.00 0.98 -11.09
N LEU A 205 -32.25 0.13 -10.09
CA LEU A 205 -33.58 -0.42 -9.83
C LEU A 205 -34.59 0.65 -9.41
N LEU A 206 -34.14 1.60 -8.58
CA LEU A 206 -34.95 2.74 -8.15
C LEU A 206 -35.33 3.63 -9.33
N PHE A 207 -34.40 3.91 -10.25
CA PHE A 207 -34.69 4.71 -11.44
C PHE A 207 -35.47 3.98 -12.52
N ALA A 208 -35.41 2.66 -12.57
CA ALA A 208 -36.21 1.87 -13.50
C ALA A 208 -37.70 1.82 -13.14
N GLY A 209 -38.12 2.41 -12.00
CA GLY A 209 -39.46 2.22 -11.43
C GLY A 209 -39.71 0.78 -10.98
N ALA A 210 -38.69 -0.07 -11.05
CA ALA A 210 -38.81 -1.49 -10.71
C ALA A 210 -39.17 -1.68 -9.24
N LEU A 211 -38.86 -0.69 -8.38
CA LEU A 211 -39.18 -0.65 -6.95
C LEU A 211 -40.65 -0.31 -6.63
N ASP A 212 -41.40 0.29 -7.58
CA ASP A 212 -42.78 0.75 -7.33
C ASP A 212 -43.81 -0.39 -7.40
N ASP A 213 -43.49 -1.50 -8.08
CA ASP A 213 -44.36 -2.69 -8.21
C ASP A 213 -44.06 -3.80 -7.16
N LEU A 214 -43.15 -3.57 -6.20
CA LEU A 214 -42.72 -4.57 -5.23
C LEU A 214 -43.51 -4.51 -3.92
N ASP A 215 -44.64 -5.21 -3.88
CA ASP A 215 -45.40 -5.44 -2.65
C ASP A 215 -44.81 -6.57 -1.77
N GLY A 216 -44.93 -6.40 -0.45
CA GLY A 216 -44.69 -7.46 0.54
C GLY A 216 -43.22 -7.81 0.83
N ALA A 217 -42.88 -9.10 0.84
CA ALA A 217 -41.58 -9.61 1.29
C ALA A 217 -40.38 -9.10 0.46
N ALA A 218 -40.64 -8.69 -0.78
CA ALA A 218 -39.61 -8.21 -1.69
C ALA A 218 -39.12 -6.79 -1.33
N ALA A 219 -39.97 -5.95 -0.74
CA ALA A 219 -39.58 -4.65 -0.19
C ALA A 219 -38.60 -4.76 1.01
N VAL A 220 -38.70 -5.84 1.78
CA VAL A 220 -37.78 -6.11 2.92
C VAL A 220 -36.42 -6.56 2.40
N VAL A 221 -36.39 -7.42 1.38
CA VAL A 221 -35.15 -7.90 0.74
C VAL A 221 -34.42 -6.78 -0.01
N LEU A 222 -35.16 -5.83 -0.58
CA LEU A 222 -34.62 -4.64 -1.24
C LEU A 222 -34.49 -3.44 -0.29
N SER A 223 -34.64 -3.63 1.02
CA SER A 223 -34.38 -2.55 1.95
C SER A 223 -32.91 -2.11 1.83
N PRO A 224 -32.62 -0.80 1.93
CA PRO A 224 -31.25 -0.29 1.86
C PRO A 224 -30.31 -0.99 2.85
N ALA A 225 -30.83 -1.41 4.01
CA ALA A 225 -30.08 -2.16 5.00
C ALA A 225 -29.62 -3.53 4.47
N VAL A 226 -30.50 -4.30 3.82
CA VAL A 226 -30.16 -5.63 3.27
C VAL A 226 -29.24 -5.52 2.05
N LEU A 227 -29.49 -4.53 1.18
CA LEU A 227 -28.64 -4.24 0.02
C LEU A 227 -27.22 -3.78 0.38
N MET A 228 -27.04 -3.13 1.53
CA MET A 228 -25.71 -2.75 2.02
C MET A 228 -25.06 -3.88 2.81
N ALA A 229 -25.82 -4.59 3.65
CA ALA A 229 -25.30 -5.61 4.55
C ALA A 229 -24.91 -6.91 3.82
N VAL A 230 -25.73 -7.38 2.87
CA VAL A 230 -25.53 -8.68 2.22
C VAL A 230 -24.26 -8.70 1.35
N PRO A 231 -24.01 -7.72 0.45
CA PRO A 231 -22.79 -7.70 -0.34
C PRO A 231 -21.55 -7.48 0.52
N ALA A 232 -21.62 -6.62 1.55
CA ALA A 232 -20.51 -6.40 2.46
C ALA A 232 -20.11 -7.70 3.19
N VAL A 233 -21.09 -8.47 3.68
CA VAL A 233 -20.87 -9.76 4.34
C VAL A 233 -20.37 -10.81 3.35
N LEU A 234 -20.98 -10.93 2.16
CA LEU A 234 -20.56 -11.89 1.13
C LEU A 234 -19.15 -11.61 0.62
N CYS A 235 -18.80 -10.36 0.33
CA CYS A 235 -17.45 -9.98 -0.08
C CYS A 235 -16.44 -10.20 1.05
N GLY A 236 -16.81 -9.92 2.31
CA GLY A 236 -15.97 -10.20 3.47
C GLY A 236 -15.68 -11.70 3.62
N VAL A 237 -16.72 -12.55 3.52
CA VAL A 237 -16.59 -14.01 3.60
C VAL A 237 -15.82 -14.57 2.40
N ALA A 238 -16.12 -14.13 1.18
CA ALA A 238 -15.40 -14.56 -0.02
C ALA A 238 -13.92 -14.17 0.03
N GLY A 239 -13.61 -12.95 0.48
CA GLY A 239 -12.24 -12.49 0.71
C GLY A 239 -11.50 -13.35 1.74
N ALA A 240 -12.16 -13.66 2.86
CA ALA A 240 -11.60 -14.55 3.88
C ALA A 240 -11.34 -15.96 3.33
N VAL A 241 -12.30 -16.56 2.63
CA VAL A 241 -12.19 -17.92 2.05
C VAL A 241 -11.11 -18.00 0.97
N LEU A 242 -11.06 -17.03 0.05
CA LEU A 242 -10.05 -16.99 -1.02
C LEU A 242 -8.64 -16.78 -0.45
N SER A 243 -8.49 -15.99 0.61
CA SER A 243 -7.21 -15.82 1.29
C SER A 243 -6.73 -17.12 1.96
N GLY A 244 -7.63 -17.85 2.64
CA GLY A 244 -7.30 -19.12 3.30
C GLY A 244 -6.98 -20.27 2.33
N ARG A 245 -7.62 -20.29 1.14
CA ARG A 245 -7.31 -21.29 0.10
C ARG A 245 -5.92 -21.13 -0.52
N ARG A 246 -5.42 -19.90 -0.59
CA ARG A 246 -4.10 -19.63 -1.19
C ARG A 246 -2.95 -20.12 -0.31
N GLU A 247 -3.10 -20.04 1.02
CA GLU A 247 -2.14 -20.57 1.99
C GLU A 247 -2.10 -22.10 2.02
N SER A 248 -3.25 -22.75 1.78
CA SER A 248 -3.36 -24.21 1.74
C SER A 248 -2.87 -24.80 0.42
N GLY A 249 -2.98 -24.07 -0.70
CA GLY A 249 -2.45 -24.47 -2.01
C GLY A 249 -0.92 -24.63 -2.02
N CYS A 250 -0.17 -23.64 -1.51
CA CYS A 250 1.30 -23.70 -1.48
C CYS A 250 1.84 -24.75 -0.50
N ARG A 251 1.12 -25.05 0.60
CA ARG A 251 1.50 -26.16 1.50
C ARG A 251 1.25 -27.55 0.91
N GLY A 252 0.31 -27.67 -0.04
CA GLY A 252 -0.13 -28.96 -0.58
C GLY A 252 0.63 -29.42 -1.83
N SER A 253 1.05 -28.50 -2.71
CA SER A 253 1.65 -28.85 -4.00
C SER A 253 3.16 -29.11 -3.95
N GLU A 254 3.91 -28.46 -3.07
CA GLU A 254 5.38 -28.66 -2.97
C GLU A 254 5.80 -29.84 -2.07
N CYS A 255 4.92 -30.31 -1.19
CA CYS A 255 5.20 -31.45 -0.31
C CYS A 255 4.83 -32.82 -0.89
N ARG A 256 4.37 -32.89 -2.15
CA ARG A 256 3.96 -34.15 -2.80
C ARG A 256 5.02 -34.72 -3.75
N GLY A 257 6.19 -34.08 -3.86
CA GLY A 257 7.40 -34.67 -4.43
C GLY A 257 8.27 -35.26 -3.32
N SER A 258 8.61 -36.55 -3.41
CA SER A 258 9.44 -37.28 -2.44
C SER A 258 10.77 -36.58 -2.11
N GLY A 259 11.33 -35.80 -3.04
CA GLY A 259 12.59 -35.09 -2.85
C GLY A 259 12.55 -33.88 -1.90
N CYS A 260 11.40 -33.22 -1.70
CA CYS A 260 11.35 -32.02 -0.87
C CYS A 260 11.39 -32.35 0.64
N ARG A 261 10.84 -33.52 1.02
CA ARG A 261 10.87 -34.01 2.41
C ARG A 261 12.29 -34.37 2.84
N GLU A 262 13.11 -34.90 1.94
CA GLU A 262 14.54 -35.18 2.21
C GLU A 262 15.37 -33.90 2.30
N ARG A 263 15.11 -32.90 1.46
CA ARG A 263 15.82 -31.60 1.52
C ARG A 263 15.57 -30.87 2.83
N CYS A 264 14.32 -30.82 3.29
CA CYS A 264 13.96 -30.17 4.55
C CYS A 264 14.48 -30.95 5.78
N ARG A 265 14.62 -32.29 5.67
CA ARG A 265 15.27 -33.11 6.72
C ARG A 265 16.77 -32.83 6.81
N ARG A 266 17.48 -32.78 5.67
CA ARG A 266 18.91 -32.45 5.62
C ARG A 266 19.23 -31.06 6.18
N GLU A 267 18.39 -30.05 5.89
CA GLU A 267 18.60 -28.70 6.43
C GLU A 267 18.38 -28.64 7.96
N ARG A 268 17.45 -29.42 8.51
CA ARG A 268 17.30 -29.54 9.98
C ARG A 268 18.49 -30.24 10.62
N ASP A 269 18.94 -31.35 10.04
CA ASP A 269 20.07 -32.12 10.58
C ASP A 269 21.38 -31.30 10.50
N ALA A 270 21.56 -30.50 9.45
CA ALA A 270 22.69 -29.57 9.32
C ALA A 270 22.64 -28.42 10.35
N ALA A 271 21.44 -27.90 10.67
CA ALA A 271 21.29 -26.86 11.68
C ALA A 271 21.49 -27.38 13.13
N ALA A 272 21.23 -28.67 13.38
CA ALA A 272 21.39 -29.29 14.68
C ALA A 272 22.84 -29.76 14.96
N GLY A 273 23.65 -30.03 13.92
CA GLY A 273 25.01 -30.54 14.05
C GLY A 273 26.12 -29.48 14.18
N GLY A 274 25.79 -28.18 14.09
CA GLY A 274 26.78 -27.09 14.03
C GLY A 274 27.13 -26.39 15.35
N SER A 275 26.64 -26.90 16.49
CA SER A 275 26.84 -26.29 17.83
C SER A 275 27.66 -27.18 18.76
N GLY A 276 28.79 -27.70 18.26
CA GLY A 276 29.81 -28.42 19.02
C GLY A 276 31.12 -27.66 19.02
#